data_AF-A0A1X7BQW2-F1
#
_entry.id   AF-A0A1X7BQW2-F1
#
_cell.length_a   1.000
_cell.length_b   1.000
_cell.length_c   1.000
_cell.angle_alpha   90.00
_cell.angle_beta   90.00
_cell.angle_gamma   90.00
#
_symmetry.space_group_name_H-M   'P 1'
#
loop_
_entity.id
_entity.type
_entity.pdbx_description
1 polymer ?
#
loop_
_entity_poly.entity_id
_entity_poly.type
_entity_poly.pdbx_seq_one_letter_code
_entity_poly.pdbx_strand_id
1 'polypeptide(L)'
;MIDWNRIAELRDEIGADDFGEVVEIFLEEVDDKIAELRDLTDKSDLESVMHFLKGSALNLGFSAFSDLCQQGETAARMGDGENIDLTAVIACYDTSKAEFLSALNKLDAA
;
A
#
# COMPACT_ATOMS: atom_id res chain seq x y z
N MET A 1 1.67 10.49 6.27
CA MET A 1 0.93 9.40 5.60
C MET A 1 1.75 8.89 4.42
N ILE A 2 2.27 9.80 3.59
CA ILE A 2 3.15 9.51 2.47
C ILE A 2 4.54 10.13 2.72
N ASP A 3 5.60 9.36 2.47
CA ASP A 3 6.99 9.78 2.42
C ASP A 3 7.36 10.18 0.98
N TRP A 4 7.27 11.48 0.71
CA TRP A 4 7.57 12.06 -0.60
C TRP A 4 9.05 12.01 -0.98
N ASN A 5 9.96 11.89 -0.01
CA ASN A 5 11.37 11.72 -0.32
C ASN A 5 11.59 10.34 -0.95
N ARG A 6 10.96 9.29 -0.39
CA ARG A 6 11.04 7.95 -0.98
C ARG A 6 10.47 7.90 -2.40
N ILE A 7 9.39 8.64 -2.66
CA ILE A 7 8.80 8.75 -4.00
C ILE A 7 9.76 9.44 -4.97
N ALA A 8 10.43 10.51 -4.55
CA ALA A 8 11.42 11.20 -5.37
C ALA A 8 12.62 10.29 -5.68
N GLU A 9 13.14 9.56 -4.68
CA GLU A 9 14.18 8.55 -4.88
C GLU A 9 13.74 7.46 -5.85
N LEU A 10 12.53 6.91 -5.68
CA LEU A 10 11.99 5.88 -6.56
C LEU A 10 11.85 6.38 -8.01
N ARG A 11 11.42 7.64 -8.18
CA ARG A 11 11.35 8.29 -9.49
C ARG A 11 12.73 8.49 -10.12
N ASP A 12 13.74 8.82 -9.33
CA ASP A 12 15.12 8.94 -9.81
C ASP A 12 15.75 7.57 -10.13
N GLU A 13 15.38 6.52 -9.39
CA GLU A 13 15.81 5.13 -9.59
C GLU A 13 15.21 4.52 -10.88
N ILE A 14 13.91 4.74 -11.13
CA ILE A 14 13.18 4.22 -12.30
C ILE A 14 13.39 5.09 -13.54
N GLY A 15 13.52 6.40 -13.35
CA GLY A 15 13.50 7.40 -14.42
C GLY A 15 12.11 8.01 -14.60
N ALA A 16 12.07 9.31 -14.92
CA ALA A 16 10.83 10.07 -15.00
C ALA A 16 9.85 9.55 -16.07
N ASP A 17 10.37 9.01 -17.17
CA ASP A 17 9.57 8.54 -18.30
C ASP A 17 8.86 7.20 -18.00
N ASP A 18 9.50 6.33 -17.22
CA ASP A 18 8.99 4.99 -16.88
C ASP A 18 8.26 4.97 -15.51
N PHE A 19 8.45 6.00 -14.68
CA PHE A 19 7.90 6.04 -13.32
C PHE A 19 6.38 5.92 -13.28
N GLY A 20 5.66 6.60 -14.19
CA GLY A 20 4.20 6.58 -14.24
C GLY A 20 3.65 5.18 -14.50
N GLU A 21 4.19 4.47 -15.48
CA GLU A 21 3.78 3.09 -15.84
C GLU A 21 4.07 2.12 -14.69
N VAL A 22 5.27 2.21 -14.09
CA VAL A 22 5.63 1.32 -12.97
C VAL A 22 4.71 1.55 -11.78
N VAL A 23 4.40 2.80 -11.45
CA VAL A 23 3.47 3.15 -10.38
C VAL A 23 2.06 2.63 -10.65
N GLU A 24 1.57 2.72 -11.89
CA GLU A 24 0.27 2.19 -12.28
C GLU A 24 0.18 0.69 -12.02
N ILE A 25 1.19 -0.08 -12.48
CA ILE A 25 1.27 -1.54 -12.25
C ILE A 25 1.28 -1.86 -10.75
N PHE A 26 2.09 -1.14 -9.95
CA PHE A 26 2.12 -1.35 -8.49
C PHE A 26 0.77 -1.06 -7.82
N LEU A 27 0.08 0.00 -8.23
CA LEU A 27 -1.22 0.34 -7.67
C LEU A 27 -2.29 -0.69 -8.05
N GLU A 28 -2.25 -1.23 -9.26
CA GLU A 28 -3.13 -2.33 -9.69
C GLU A 28 -2.93 -3.58 -8.82
N GLU A 29 -1.67 -3.99 -8.56
CA GLU A 29 -1.40 -5.16 -7.72
C GLU A 29 -1.87 -4.96 -6.27
N VAL A 30 -1.73 -3.74 -5.74
CA VAL A 30 -2.21 -3.42 -4.38
C VAL A 30 -3.74 -3.35 -4.35
N ASP A 31 -4.38 -2.80 -5.38
CA ASP A 31 -5.84 -2.79 -5.50
C ASP A 31 -6.42 -4.20 -5.49
N ASP A 32 -5.81 -5.13 -6.22
CA ASP A 32 -6.24 -6.53 -6.25
C ASP A 32 -6.18 -7.16 -4.86
N LYS A 33 -5.10 -6.90 -4.10
CA LYS A 33 -4.99 -7.41 -2.72
C LYS A 33 -5.93 -6.72 -1.74
N ILE A 34 -6.24 -5.46 -1.96
CA ILE A 34 -7.25 -4.74 -1.18
C ILE A 34 -8.65 -5.27 -1.49
N ALA A 35 -8.94 -5.63 -2.74
CA ALA A 35 -10.20 -6.28 -3.11
C ALA A 35 -10.32 -7.66 -2.44
N GLU A 36 -9.25 -8.47 -2.45
CA GLU A 36 -9.21 -9.74 -1.70
C GLU A 36 -9.48 -9.54 -0.19
N LEU A 37 -8.89 -8.49 0.42
CA LEU A 37 -9.15 -8.18 1.83
C LEU A 37 -10.61 -7.77 2.11
N ARG A 38 -11.28 -7.09 1.17
CA ARG A 38 -12.69 -6.67 1.31
C ARG A 38 -13.65 -7.87 1.31
N ASP A 39 -13.33 -8.89 0.52
CA ASP A 39 -14.14 -10.11 0.37
C ASP A 39 -13.66 -11.27 1.25
N LEU A 40 -12.67 -11.02 2.12
CA LEU A 40 -12.02 -12.04 2.92
C LEU A 40 -12.99 -12.69 3.91
N THR A 41 -13.21 -14.00 3.74
CA THR A 41 -14.04 -14.82 4.62
C THR A 41 -13.23 -15.78 5.50
N ASP A 42 -11.99 -16.08 5.10
CA ASP A 42 -11.02 -16.86 5.85
C ASP A 42 -9.73 -16.04 6.05
N LYS A 43 -9.26 -15.93 7.29
CA LYS A 43 -8.06 -15.18 7.68
C LYS A 43 -6.78 -16.01 7.70
N SER A 44 -6.83 -17.26 7.23
CA SER A 44 -5.68 -18.18 7.19
C SER A 44 -4.47 -17.62 6.42
N ASP A 45 -4.71 -16.83 5.36
CA ASP A 45 -3.65 -16.22 4.54
C ASP A 45 -3.29 -14.77 4.93
N LEU A 46 -3.84 -14.28 6.05
CA LEU A 46 -3.76 -12.86 6.40
C LEU A 46 -2.32 -12.38 6.69
N GLU A 47 -1.45 -13.24 7.21
CA GLU A 47 -0.03 -12.90 7.38
C GLU A 47 0.63 -12.60 6.03
N SER A 48 0.41 -13.44 5.03
CA SER A 48 1.00 -13.31 3.69
C SER A 48 0.48 -12.07 2.97
N VAL A 49 -0.84 -11.82 3.06
CA VAL A 49 -1.47 -10.63 2.47
C VAL A 49 -0.93 -9.35 3.12
N MET A 50 -0.83 -9.31 4.45
CA MET A 50 -0.28 -8.16 5.16
C MET A 50 1.21 -7.95 4.86
N HIS A 51 1.98 -9.02 4.72
CA HIS A 51 3.38 -8.95 4.32
C HIS A 51 3.57 -8.32 2.93
N PHE A 52 2.77 -8.77 1.95
CA PHE A 52 2.77 -8.21 0.60
C PHE A 52 2.44 -6.70 0.64
N LEU A 53 1.29 -6.35 1.24
CA LEU A 53 0.82 -4.96 1.31
C LEU A 53 1.82 -4.03 2.00
N LYS A 54 2.49 -4.52 3.05
CA LYS A 54 3.56 -3.78 3.72
C LYS A 54 4.72 -3.43 2.78
N GLY A 55 5.17 -4.40 1.99
CA GLY A 55 6.26 -4.21 1.02
C GLY A 55 5.90 -3.19 -0.05
N SER A 56 4.70 -3.32 -0.63
CA SER A 56 4.20 -2.38 -1.64
C SER A 56 4.04 -0.96 -1.07
N ALA A 57 3.50 -0.85 0.15
CA ALA A 57 3.36 0.41 0.85
C ALA A 57 4.72 1.10 1.10
N LEU A 58 5.74 0.34 1.50
CA LEU A 58 7.08 0.88 1.74
C LEU A 58 7.71 1.42 0.46
N ASN A 59 7.55 0.70 -0.66
CA ASN A 59 8.07 1.12 -1.96
C ASN A 59 7.42 2.43 -2.42
N LEU A 60 6.10 2.57 -2.29
CA LEU A 60 5.37 3.79 -2.68
C LEU A 60 5.42 4.91 -1.62
N GLY A 61 6.14 4.69 -0.51
CA GLY A 61 6.24 5.66 0.58
C GLY A 61 4.95 5.81 1.41
N PHE A 62 3.98 4.91 1.32
CA PHE A 62 2.74 4.95 2.12
C PHE A 62 3.02 4.53 3.57
N SER A 63 3.76 5.35 4.31
CA SER A 63 4.31 5.03 5.62
C SER A 63 3.25 4.56 6.63
N ALA A 64 2.12 5.27 6.71
CA ALA A 64 1.04 4.91 7.64
C ALA A 64 0.36 3.59 7.26
N PHE A 65 0.21 3.33 5.97
CA PHE A 65 -0.34 2.07 5.48
C PHE A 65 0.64 0.92 5.75
N SER A 66 1.94 1.13 5.52
CA SER A 66 2.99 0.17 5.84
C SER A 66 3.01 -0.20 7.33
N ASP A 67 2.85 0.78 8.22
CA ASP A 67 2.78 0.55 9.67
C ASP A 67 1.57 -0.31 10.07
N LEU A 68 0.40 -0.08 9.46
CA LEU A 68 -0.80 -0.89 9.69
C LEU A 68 -0.62 -2.32 9.18
N CYS A 69 -0.03 -2.48 7.99
CA CYS A 69 0.28 -3.80 7.44
C CYS A 69 1.31 -4.55 8.29
N GLN A 70 2.32 -3.87 8.85
CA GLN A 70 3.29 -4.49 9.75
C GLN A 70 2.65 -4.97 11.06
N GLN A 71 1.70 -4.20 11.61
CA GLN A 71 0.93 -4.59 12.78
C GLN A 71 0.04 -5.81 12.47
N GLY A 72 -0.68 -5.78 11.35
CA GLY A 72 -1.50 -6.90 10.88
C GLY A 72 -0.69 -8.17 10.64
N GLU A 73 0.45 -8.07 9.96
CA GLU A 73 1.37 -9.19 9.74
C GLU A 73 1.81 -9.82 11.08
N THR A 74 2.17 -8.98 12.06
CA THR A 74 2.62 -9.44 13.38
C THR A 74 1.50 -10.14 14.14
N ALA A 75 0.29 -9.56 14.15
CA ALA A 75 -0.87 -10.13 14.81
C ALA A 75 -1.27 -11.47 14.16
N ALA A 76 -1.29 -11.55 12.83
CA ALA A 76 -1.60 -12.78 12.10
C ALA A 76 -0.60 -13.90 12.43
N ARG A 77 0.71 -13.59 12.45
CA ARG A 77 1.77 -14.53 12.85
C ARG A 77 1.60 -15.06 14.27
N MET A 78 1.07 -14.24 15.18
CA MET A 78 0.80 -14.61 16.57
C MET A 78 -0.51 -15.40 16.75
N GLY A 79 -1.26 -15.64 15.67
CA GLY A 79 -2.58 -16.28 15.72
C GLY A 79 -3.71 -15.34 16.15
N ASP A 80 -3.46 -14.02 16.16
CA ASP A 80 -4.41 -12.97 16.55
C ASP A 80 -5.04 -12.27 15.33
N GLY A 81 -5.14 -12.97 14.20
CA GLY A 81 -5.67 -12.44 12.95
C GLY A 81 -7.11 -11.91 13.08
N GLU A 82 -7.88 -12.42 14.04
CA GLU A 82 -9.25 -11.99 14.27
C GLU A 82 -9.38 -10.54 14.75
N ASN A 83 -8.37 -10.04 15.49
CA ASN A 83 -8.37 -8.69 16.05
C ASN A 83 -7.75 -7.64 15.13
N ILE A 84 -7.32 -8.02 13.93
CA ILE A 84 -6.79 -7.07 12.95
C ILE A 84 -7.94 -6.22 12.39
N ASP A 85 -7.81 -4.90 12.50
CA ASP A 85 -8.76 -3.95 11.94
C ASP A 85 -8.54 -3.79 10.42
N LEU A 86 -9.12 -4.71 9.65
CA LEU A 86 -9.07 -4.65 8.19
C LEU A 86 -9.76 -3.39 7.63
N THR A 87 -10.75 -2.85 8.34
CA THR A 87 -11.43 -1.62 7.91
C THR A 87 -10.47 -0.43 7.96
N ALA A 88 -9.67 -0.32 9.02
CA ALA A 88 -8.64 0.71 9.15
C ALA A 88 -7.54 0.55 8.09
N VAL A 89 -7.10 -0.68 7.81
CA VAL A 89 -6.11 -0.99 6.76
C VAL A 89 -6.61 -0.51 5.39
N ILE A 90 -7.84 -0.88 5.02
CA ILE A 90 -8.45 -0.52 3.74
C ILE A 90 -8.66 1.00 3.64
N ALA A 91 -9.19 1.63 4.68
CA ALA A 91 -9.42 3.08 4.67
C ALA A 91 -8.12 3.89 4.57
N CYS A 92 -7.05 3.41 5.21
CA CYS A 92 -5.72 4.02 5.12
C CYS A 92 -5.15 3.93 3.70
N TYR A 93 -5.33 2.79 3.03
CA TYR A 93 -4.94 2.63 1.63
C TYR A 93 -5.72 3.58 0.72
N ASP A 94 -7.05 3.57 0.80
CA ASP A 94 -7.92 4.40 -0.06
C ASP A 94 -7.55 5.90 0.06
N THR A 95 -7.26 6.35 1.29
CA THR A 95 -6.83 7.73 1.56
C THR A 95 -5.44 8.01 0.99
N SER A 96 -4.47 7.12 1.23
CA SER A 96 -3.09 7.27 0.74
C SER A 96 -3.05 7.30 -0.79
N LYS A 97 -3.80 6.41 -1.45
CA LYS A 97 -3.91 6.36 -2.92
C LYS A 97 -4.50 7.66 -3.49
N ALA A 98 -5.58 8.16 -2.90
CA ALA A 98 -6.21 9.40 -3.36
C ALA A 98 -5.28 10.61 -3.23
N GLU A 99 -4.56 10.73 -2.11
CA GLU A 99 -3.55 11.78 -1.91
C GLU A 99 -2.40 11.66 -2.92
N PHE A 100 -1.91 10.43 -3.13
CA PHE A 100 -0.82 10.13 -4.05
C PHE A 100 -1.15 10.49 -5.50
N LEU A 101 -2.28 10.01 -6.03
CA LEU A 101 -2.73 10.32 -7.40
C LEU A 101 -3.01 11.82 -7.57
N SER A 102 -3.53 12.51 -6.55
CA SER A 102 -3.72 13.95 -6.60
C SER A 102 -2.40 14.72 -6.72
N ALA A 103 -1.33 14.23 -6.09
CA ALA A 103 -0.02 14.85 -6.18
C ALA A 103 0.66 14.58 -7.53
N LEU A 104 0.56 13.36 -8.07
CA LEU A 104 1.10 13.03 -9.39
C LEU A 104 0.48 13.89 -10.49
N ASN A 105 -0.84 14.03 -10.49
CA ASN A 105 -1.54 14.90 -11.43
C ASN A 105 -1.09 16.37 -11.36
N LYS A 106 -0.64 16.85 -10.18
CA LYS A 106 -0.09 18.21 -10.04
C LYS A 106 1.34 18.33 -10.54
N LEU A 107 2.11 17.25 -10.49
CA LEU A 107 3.48 17.20 -11.00
C LEU A 107 3.50 17.14 -12.53
N ASP A 108 2.57 16.41 -13.15
CA ASP A 108 2.45 16.32 -14.62
C ASP A 108 1.88 17.60 -15.26
N ALA A 109 1.17 18.41 -14.49
CA ALA A 109 0.59 19.68 -14.94
C ALA A 109 1.54 20.90 -14.80
N ALA A 110 2.74 20.71 -14.25
CA ALA A 110 3.73 21.76 -13.95
C ALA A 110 4.88 21.77 -14.96
#